data_AF-A0A2T4UM34-F1
#
_entry.id   AF-A0A2T4UM34-F1
#
_cell.length_a   1.000
_cell.length_b   1.000
_cell.length_c   1.000
_cell.angle_alpha   90.00
_cell.angle_beta   90.00
_cell.angle_gamma   90.00
#
_symmetry.space_group_name_H-M   'P 1'
#
loop_
_entity.id
_entity.type
_entity.pdbx_description
1 polymer ?
#
loop_
_entity_poly.entity_id
_entity_poly.type
_entity_poly.pdbx_seq_one_letter_code
_entity_poly.pdbx_strand_id
1 'polypeptide(L)'
;MTLPARGRLCAAAGLALLLLPATAAAHGISGDATDKTTLEYVPLGIEHMLLGWDHLLFVLGIVLLARAPMRAAKLISFFVAGHSFTLIVATLAEWRVSPTLVDVAIALSVVFVAALGLQRERLDDRAVWPAATTLGFGLIHGLGLSTRLQDLGIPDDGLLGKTIAFNVGVEIGQLVAVLIMFAIVFLLAKRIARWTEVRRSMFAVIGVAGLLAAVVLAVQGEDDQPNATPDRNVSSATAGVCTTVDETPVGGLAGQHPAKKFFGPAEQVPEEDLAHVRGDGWVIVRYSATATPAQVRALQTWIDGSDRAIAAAPDPKQRQALVATTARRKMSCQRHDVSAIKQFAAAWLEDVKAGRIQ
;
A
#
# COMPACT_ATOMS: atom_id res chain seq x y z
N MET A 1 -38.15 19.41 -19.32
CA MET A 1 -38.35 17.97 -19.62
C MET A 1 -37.71 17.14 -18.51
N THR A 2 -38.50 16.68 -17.55
CA THR A 2 -38.04 15.94 -16.37
C THR A 2 -37.73 14.49 -16.74
N LEU A 3 -36.50 14.03 -16.49
CA LEU A 3 -36.11 12.62 -16.60
C LEU A 3 -37.03 11.71 -15.76
N PRO A 4 -37.43 10.53 -16.26
CA PRO A 4 -38.26 9.60 -15.51
C PRO A 4 -37.54 9.12 -14.23
N ALA A 5 -38.29 9.03 -13.12
CA ALA A 5 -37.77 8.77 -11.77
C ALA A 5 -36.87 7.53 -11.65
N ARG A 6 -37.08 6.51 -12.48
CA ARG A 6 -36.26 5.29 -12.53
C ARG A 6 -34.81 5.53 -12.98
N GLY A 7 -34.58 6.49 -13.89
CA GLY A 7 -33.22 6.84 -14.35
C GLY A 7 -32.42 7.62 -13.29
N ARG A 8 -33.13 8.38 -12.44
CA ARG A 8 -32.53 9.08 -11.30
C ARG A 8 -32.12 8.11 -10.19
N LEU A 9 -32.92 7.07 -9.94
CA LEU A 9 -32.61 6.06 -8.93
C LEU A 9 -31.38 5.21 -9.29
N CYS A 10 -31.20 4.77 -10.54
CA CYS A 10 -30.02 3.99 -10.91
C CYS A 10 -28.73 4.83 -10.94
N ALA A 11 -28.81 6.10 -11.38
CA ALA A 11 -27.67 7.02 -11.33
C ALA A 11 -27.31 7.40 -9.88
N ALA A 12 -28.30 7.60 -9.01
CA ALA A 12 -28.11 7.87 -7.59
C ALA A 12 -27.63 6.64 -6.80
N ALA A 13 -28.06 5.42 -7.16
CA ALA A 13 -27.58 4.19 -6.55
C ALA A 13 -26.11 3.90 -6.92
N GLY A 14 -25.68 4.21 -8.15
CA GLY A 14 -24.27 4.18 -8.53
C GLY A 14 -23.44 5.27 -7.83
N LEU A 15 -24.03 6.45 -7.61
CA LEU A 15 -23.41 7.58 -6.91
C LEU A 15 -23.19 7.29 -5.41
N ALA A 16 -24.16 6.65 -4.74
CA ALA A 16 -24.06 6.30 -3.32
C ALA A 16 -23.05 5.17 -3.05
N LEU A 17 -22.82 4.29 -4.03
CA LEU A 17 -21.86 3.18 -3.90
C LEU A 17 -20.40 3.62 -4.18
N LEU A 18 -20.20 4.71 -4.92
CA LEU A 18 -18.89 5.34 -5.18
C LEU A 18 -18.49 6.41 -4.15
N LEU A 19 -19.44 6.84 -3.30
CA LEU A 19 -19.23 7.78 -2.20
C LEU A 19 -18.97 7.09 -0.85
N LEU A 20 -18.97 5.75 -0.82
CA LEU A 20 -18.43 5.04 0.33
C LEU A 20 -16.91 5.29 0.35
N PRO A 21 -16.33 5.68 1.49
CA PRO A 21 -14.89 5.80 1.64
C PRO A 21 -14.30 4.40 1.63
N ALA A 22 -14.23 3.76 0.46
CA ALA A 22 -13.26 2.74 0.21
C ALA A 22 -11.91 3.45 0.33
N THR A 23 -11.34 3.40 1.53
CA THR A 23 -9.98 3.80 1.91
C THR A 23 -9.30 4.61 0.82
N ALA A 24 -9.30 5.94 0.96
CA ALA A 24 -8.75 6.87 -0.03
C ALA A 24 -7.26 6.64 -0.36
N ALA A 25 -6.58 5.72 0.32
CA ALA A 25 -5.33 5.16 -0.12
C ALA A 25 -5.44 4.65 -1.58
N ALA A 26 -4.50 5.06 -2.43
CA ALA A 26 -4.29 4.36 -3.69
C ALA A 26 -3.99 2.89 -3.35
N HIS A 27 -4.57 1.95 -4.09
CA HIS A 27 -4.58 0.53 -3.71
C HIS A 27 -3.14 -0.02 -3.58
N GLY A 28 -2.78 -0.52 -2.40
CA GLY A 28 -1.41 -0.98 -2.08
C GLY A 28 -1.18 -2.46 -2.38
N ILE A 29 0.07 -2.91 -2.30
CA ILE A 29 0.44 -4.33 -2.32
C ILE A 29 0.49 -4.81 -0.85
N SER A 30 -0.12 -5.96 -0.54
CA SER A 30 -0.14 -6.52 0.82
C SER A 30 1.21 -7.14 1.22
N GLY A 31 1.55 -7.05 2.50
CA GLY A 31 2.84 -7.49 3.07
C GLY A 31 3.09 -9.01 3.08
N ASP A 32 2.13 -9.83 2.69
CA ASP A 32 2.28 -11.29 2.49
C ASP A 32 3.06 -11.65 1.20
N ALA A 33 3.64 -10.65 0.53
CA ALA A 33 4.33 -10.81 -0.75
C ALA A 33 5.83 -11.16 -0.63
N THR A 34 6.42 -11.06 0.56
CA THR A 34 7.88 -11.21 0.75
C THR A 34 8.36 -12.64 0.47
N ASP A 35 7.57 -13.64 0.86
CA ASP A 35 7.90 -15.08 0.70
C ASP A 35 7.43 -15.69 -0.64
N LYS A 36 6.76 -14.89 -1.48
CA LYS A 36 6.28 -15.32 -2.79
C LYS A 36 7.43 -15.49 -3.77
N THR A 37 7.37 -16.57 -4.54
CA THR A 37 8.24 -16.83 -5.70
C THR A 37 8.02 -15.79 -6.80
N THR A 38 8.97 -15.64 -7.72
CA THR A 38 8.87 -14.68 -8.84
C THR A 38 7.57 -14.83 -9.64
N LEU A 39 7.11 -16.07 -9.89
CA LEU A 39 5.88 -16.29 -10.68
C LEU A 39 4.60 -15.92 -9.92
N GLU A 40 4.63 -15.98 -8.59
CA GLU A 40 3.49 -15.59 -7.73
C GLU A 40 3.27 -14.08 -7.68
N TYR A 41 4.19 -13.28 -8.24
CA TYR A 41 3.98 -11.85 -8.46
C TYR A 41 3.07 -11.56 -9.66
N VAL A 42 2.92 -12.49 -10.62
CA VAL A 42 1.97 -12.33 -11.74
C VAL A 42 0.52 -12.20 -11.23
N PRO A 43 -0.05 -13.16 -10.46
CA PRO A 43 -1.40 -13.00 -9.94
C PRO A 43 -1.52 -11.80 -9.00
N LEU A 44 -0.48 -11.45 -8.25
CA LEU A 44 -0.45 -10.25 -7.42
C LEU A 44 -0.60 -8.96 -8.25
N GLY A 45 0.08 -8.88 -9.39
CA GLY A 45 -0.07 -7.77 -10.34
C GLY A 45 -1.46 -7.71 -10.98
N ILE A 46 -2.04 -8.87 -11.31
CA ILE A 46 -3.42 -8.95 -11.82
C ILE A 46 -4.41 -8.42 -10.77
N GLU A 47 -4.30 -8.91 -9.54
CA GLU A 47 -5.16 -8.49 -8.42
C GLU A 47 -5.01 -7.00 -8.14
N HIS A 48 -3.78 -6.50 -8.05
CA HIS A 48 -3.51 -5.07 -7.85
C HIS A 48 -4.18 -4.21 -8.92
N MET A 49 -4.04 -4.58 -10.20
CA MET A 49 -4.64 -3.84 -11.30
C MET A 49 -6.18 -3.91 -11.30
N LEU A 50 -6.76 -5.07 -10.97
CA LEU A 50 -8.22 -5.27 -10.98
C LEU A 50 -8.92 -4.75 -9.71
N LEU A 51 -8.21 -4.62 -8.59
CA LEU A 51 -8.74 -4.09 -7.32
C LEU A 51 -8.38 -2.61 -7.12
N GLY A 52 -7.43 -2.08 -7.89
CA GLY A 52 -7.06 -0.66 -7.94
C GLY A 52 -8.16 0.21 -8.52
N TRP A 53 -8.94 0.83 -7.64
CA TRP A 53 -10.06 1.69 -8.05
C TRP A 53 -9.60 2.88 -8.90
N ASP A 54 -8.44 3.45 -8.60
CA ASP A 54 -7.80 4.57 -9.29
C ASP A 54 -7.41 4.19 -10.72
N HIS A 55 -6.83 3.01 -10.90
CA HIS A 55 -6.50 2.46 -12.21
C HIS A 55 -7.78 2.19 -13.02
N LEU A 56 -8.78 1.55 -12.42
CA LEU A 56 -10.05 1.28 -13.09
C LEU A 56 -10.78 2.56 -13.51
N LEU A 57 -10.79 3.61 -12.67
CA LEU A 57 -11.39 4.90 -13.02
C LEU A 57 -10.62 5.59 -14.15
N PHE A 58 -9.29 5.54 -14.14
CA PHE A 58 -8.47 6.07 -15.23
C PHE A 58 -8.79 5.37 -16.56
N VAL A 59 -8.80 4.03 -16.55
CA VAL A 59 -9.06 3.20 -17.72
C VAL A 59 -10.48 3.42 -18.24
N LEU A 60 -11.47 3.47 -17.35
CA LEU A 60 -12.84 3.81 -17.71
C LEU A 60 -12.90 5.19 -18.37
N GLY A 61 -12.21 6.18 -17.81
CA GLY A 61 -12.09 7.51 -18.40
C GLY A 61 -11.55 7.48 -19.83
N ILE A 62 -10.46 6.74 -20.07
CA ILE A 62 -9.86 6.57 -21.40
C ILE A 62 -10.83 5.85 -22.35
N VAL A 63 -11.52 4.79 -21.91
CA VAL A 63 -12.49 4.06 -22.74
C VAL A 63 -13.66 4.97 -23.15
N LEU A 64 -14.21 5.74 -22.21
CA LEU A 64 -15.28 6.70 -22.48
C LEU A 64 -14.83 7.83 -23.42
N LEU A 65 -13.58 8.28 -23.29
CA LEU A 65 -12.99 9.37 -24.08
C LEU A 65 -12.65 8.91 -25.50
N ALA A 66 -12.07 7.72 -25.64
CA ALA A 66 -11.57 7.20 -26.89
C ALA A 66 -12.69 6.84 -27.87
N ARG A 67 -13.87 6.40 -27.42
CA ARG A 67 -15.06 6.04 -28.25
C ARG A 67 -14.84 4.98 -29.35
N ALA A 68 -13.63 4.48 -29.54
CA ALA A 68 -13.26 3.49 -30.53
C ALA A 68 -12.22 2.54 -29.92
N PRO A 69 -12.33 1.22 -30.15
CA PRO A 69 -11.52 0.24 -29.44
C PRO A 69 -10.03 0.39 -29.79
N MET A 70 -9.73 0.62 -31.07
CA MET A 70 -8.35 0.81 -31.53
C MET A 70 -7.71 2.09 -30.96
N ARG A 71 -8.50 3.15 -30.76
CA ARG A 71 -8.00 4.39 -30.14
C ARG A 71 -7.74 4.19 -28.65
N ALA A 72 -8.65 3.50 -27.95
CA ALA A 72 -8.47 3.15 -26.55
C ALA A 72 -7.21 2.30 -26.38
N ALA A 73 -7.09 1.22 -27.17
CA ALA A 73 -5.93 0.34 -27.17
C ALA A 73 -4.62 1.12 -27.36
N LYS A 74 -4.54 2.03 -28.34
CA LYS A 74 -3.35 2.88 -28.54
C LYS A 74 -3.00 3.72 -27.30
N LEU A 75 -3.98 4.43 -26.72
CA LEU A 75 -3.72 5.27 -25.53
C LEU A 75 -3.28 4.42 -24.34
N ILE A 76 -3.93 3.28 -24.13
CA ILE A 76 -3.56 2.33 -23.08
C ILE A 76 -2.17 1.73 -23.32
N SER A 77 -1.79 1.44 -24.57
CA SER A 77 -0.42 1.01 -24.88
C SER A 77 0.61 2.08 -24.53
N PHE A 78 0.34 3.36 -24.79
CA PHE A 78 1.23 4.44 -24.36
C PHE A 78 1.31 4.54 -22.83
N PHE A 79 0.19 4.40 -22.13
CA PHE A 79 0.16 4.35 -20.68
C PHE A 79 1.04 3.21 -20.13
N VAL A 80 0.80 1.98 -20.61
CA VAL A 80 1.55 0.78 -20.20
C VAL A 80 3.04 0.95 -20.52
N ALA A 81 3.39 1.47 -21.69
CA ALA A 81 4.80 1.69 -22.04
C ALA A 81 5.50 2.64 -21.06
N GLY A 82 4.85 3.75 -20.68
CA GLY A 82 5.39 4.69 -19.69
C GLY A 82 5.47 4.06 -18.29
N HIS A 83 4.40 3.36 -17.90
CA HIS A 83 4.31 2.67 -16.62
C HIS A 83 5.43 1.65 -16.44
N SER A 84 5.54 0.69 -17.36
CA SER A 84 6.56 -0.36 -17.32
C SER A 84 7.96 0.24 -17.35
N PHE A 85 8.19 1.29 -18.15
CA PHE A 85 9.47 1.98 -18.21
C PHE A 85 9.87 2.59 -16.87
N THR A 86 9.02 3.45 -16.29
CA THR A 86 9.37 4.10 -15.02
C THR A 86 9.39 3.12 -13.86
N LEU A 87 8.53 2.12 -13.84
CA LEU A 87 8.56 1.06 -12.82
C LEU A 87 9.92 0.38 -12.77
N ILE A 88 10.42 -0.10 -13.91
CA ILE A 88 11.71 -0.81 -13.99
C ILE A 88 12.86 0.15 -13.67
N VAL A 89 12.87 1.33 -14.28
CA VAL A 89 13.96 2.31 -14.08
C VAL A 89 14.03 2.80 -12.64
N ALA A 90 12.90 3.19 -12.05
CA ALA A 90 12.85 3.68 -10.67
C ALA A 90 13.23 2.59 -9.67
N THR A 91 12.87 1.32 -9.93
CA THR A 91 13.28 0.20 -9.08
C THR A 91 14.77 -0.08 -9.18
N LEU A 92 15.34 -0.09 -10.39
CA LEU A 92 16.77 -0.34 -10.59
C LEU A 92 17.67 0.82 -10.15
N ALA A 93 17.17 2.05 -10.25
CA ALA A 93 17.89 3.26 -9.84
C ALA A 93 17.59 3.66 -8.39
N GLU A 94 16.82 2.86 -7.65
CA GLU A 94 16.44 3.09 -6.25
C GLU A 94 15.85 4.49 -6.00
N TRP A 95 15.01 4.96 -6.92
CA TRP A 95 14.36 6.26 -6.78
C TRP A 95 13.34 6.23 -5.64
N ARG A 96 13.63 7.00 -4.59
CA ARG A 96 12.76 7.18 -3.44
C ARG A 96 12.00 8.50 -3.57
N VAL A 97 10.76 8.41 -4.04
CA VAL A 97 9.84 9.56 -4.15
C VAL A 97 8.74 9.37 -3.12
N SER A 98 8.19 10.45 -2.56
CA SER A 98 7.09 10.35 -1.60
C SER A 98 5.88 9.62 -2.23
N PRO A 99 5.44 8.47 -1.67
CA PRO A 99 4.27 7.75 -2.17
C PRO A 99 3.03 8.64 -2.21
N THR A 100 2.85 9.49 -1.19
CA THR A 100 1.75 10.47 -1.12
C THR A 100 1.74 11.40 -2.32
N LEU A 101 2.87 12.02 -2.65
CA LEU A 101 2.92 12.96 -3.78
C LEU A 101 2.58 12.27 -5.10
N VAL A 102 3.03 11.02 -5.26
CA VAL A 102 2.73 10.24 -6.45
C VAL A 102 1.26 9.84 -6.47
N ASP A 103 0.69 9.39 -5.36
CA ASP A 103 -0.73 9.02 -5.25
C ASP A 103 -1.65 10.22 -5.55
N VAL A 104 -1.29 11.42 -5.06
CA VAL A 104 -1.99 12.67 -5.41
C VAL A 104 -1.87 12.95 -6.91
N ALA A 105 -0.69 12.80 -7.50
CA ALA A 105 -0.50 13.00 -8.95
C ALA A 105 -1.30 11.98 -9.79
N ILE A 106 -1.39 10.72 -9.33
CA ILE A 106 -2.24 9.68 -9.91
C ILE A 106 -3.70 10.10 -9.85
N ALA A 107 -4.20 10.55 -8.70
CA ALA A 107 -5.58 11.01 -8.55
C ALA A 107 -5.87 12.23 -9.47
N LEU A 108 -4.93 13.16 -9.59
CA LEU A 108 -5.04 14.30 -10.52
C LEU A 108 -5.05 13.88 -12.00
N SER A 109 -4.39 12.77 -12.37
CA SER A 109 -4.49 12.22 -13.74
C SER A 109 -5.92 11.76 -14.08
N VAL A 110 -6.64 11.20 -13.09
CA VAL A 110 -8.06 10.82 -13.24
C VAL A 110 -8.93 12.07 -13.42
N VAL A 111 -8.69 13.12 -12.63
CA VAL A 111 -9.37 14.42 -12.76
C VAL A 111 -9.12 15.02 -14.15
N PHE A 112 -7.89 14.95 -14.65
CA PHE A 112 -7.55 15.45 -15.98
C PHE A 112 -8.34 14.74 -17.08
N VAL A 113 -8.36 13.40 -17.08
CA VAL A 113 -9.11 12.63 -18.09
C VAL A 113 -10.61 12.94 -18.01
N ALA A 114 -11.16 13.10 -16.81
CA ALA A 114 -12.55 13.50 -16.60
C ALA A 114 -12.85 14.90 -17.15
N ALA A 115 -12.04 15.89 -16.81
CA ALA A 115 -12.17 17.26 -17.29
C ALA A 115 -12.10 17.32 -18.82
N LEU A 116 -11.15 16.59 -19.40
CA LEU A 116 -11.01 16.49 -20.84
C LEU A 116 -12.24 15.87 -21.51
N GLY A 117 -12.82 14.82 -20.92
CA GLY A 117 -14.05 14.18 -21.39
C GLY A 117 -15.32 15.04 -21.26
N LEU A 118 -15.33 15.99 -20.31
CA LEU A 118 -16.40 16.99 -20.18
C LEU A 118 -16.28 18.11 -21.24
N GLN A 119 -15.05 18.56 -21.50
CA GLN A 119 -14.78 19.68 -22.41
C GLN A 119 -14.81 19.26 -23.89
N ARG A 120 -14.31 18.06 -24.21
CA ARG A 120 -14.12 17.63 -25.60
C ARG A 120 -15.07 16.53 -25.97
N GLU A 121 -15.80 16.74 -27.05
CA GLU A 121 -16.69 15.69 -27.57
C GLU A 121 -15.91 14.59 -28.31
N ARG A 122 -14.80 14.92 -28.97
CA ARG A 122 -13.98 13.94 -29.69
C ARG A 122 -12.51 14.33 -29.64
N LEU A 123 -11.63 13.33 -29.52
CA LEU A 123 -10.20 13.52 -29.72
C LEU A 123 -9.87 13.52 -31.22
N ASP A 124 -9.01 14.44 -31.64
CA ASP A 124 -8.44 14.42 -32.98
C ASP A 124 -7.44 13.26 -33.09
N ASP A 125 -7.62 12.44 -34.13
CA ASP A 125 -6.78 11.27 -34.42
C ASP A 125 -5.35 11.63 -34.82
N ARG A 126 -5.12 12.88 -35.27
CA ARG A 126 -3.80 13.38 -35.66
C ARG A 126 -3.06 14.06 -34.51
N ALA A 127 -3.76 14.34 -33.41
CA ALA A 127 -3.15 15.02 -32.27
C ALA A 127 -2.22 14.06 -31.52
N VAL A 128 -0.96 14.48 -31.34
CA VAL A 128 0.05 13.71 -30.60
C VAL A 128 -0.11 13.88 -29.09
N TRP A 129 -0.65 15.02 -28.65
CA TRP A 129 -0.73 15.36 -27.22
C TRP A 129 -1.52 14.33 -26.38
N PRO A 130 -2.62 13.67 -26.81
CA PRO A 130 -3.28 12.66 -25.99
C PRO A 130 -2.36 11.46 -25.72
N ALA A 131 -1.61 11.01 -26.73
CA ALA A 131 -0.65 9.91 -26.58
C ALA A 131 0.48 10.32 -25.62
N ALA A 132 1.06 11.50 -25.81
CA ALA A 132 2.12 12.03 -24.94
C ALA A 132 1.65 12.21 -23.49
N THR A 133 0.43 12.74 -23.28
CA THR A 133 -0.16 12.90 -21.95
C THR A 133 -0.43 11.54 -21.29
N THR A 134 -0.96 10.57 -22.03
CA THR A 134 -1.24 9.23 -21.47
C THR A 134 0.06 8.48 -21.15
N LEU A 135 1.10 8.64 -21.97
CA LEU A 135 2.46 8.17 -21.67
C LEU A 135 2.98 8.81 -20.37
N GLY A 136 2.84 10.13 -20.23
CA GLY A 136 3.24 10.87 -19.03
C GLY A 136 2.53 10.39 -17.77
N PHE A 137 1.22 10.11 -17.85
CA PHE A 137 0.50 9.48 -16.74
C PHE A 137 1.02 8.08 -16.44
N GLY A 138 1.34 7.29 -17.47
CA GLY A 138 2.01 6.00 -17.30
C GLY A 138 3.28 6.12 -16.45
N LEU A 139 4.17 7.05 -16.80
CA LEU A 139 5.41 7.29 -16.05
C LEU A 139 5.13 7.59 -14.56
N ILE A 140 4.17 8.46 -14.27
CA ILE A 140 3.79 8.82 -12.89
C ILE A 140 3.25 7.60 -12.13
N HIS A 141 2.37 6.81 -12.75
CA HIS A 141 1.79 5.63 -12.12
C HIS A 141 2.86 4.55 -11.83
N GLY A 142 3.77 4.31 -12.78
CA GLY A 142 4.87 3.36 -12.62
C GLY A 142 5.82 3.75 -11.48
N LEU A 143 6.01 5.06 -11.26
CA LEU A 143 6.82 5.57 -10.15
C LEU A 143 6.20 5.23 -8.78
N GLY A 144 4.89 5.38 -8.63
CA GLY A 144 4.19 5.14 -7.36
C GLY A 144 4.23 3.68 -6.96
N LEU A 145 4.07 2.80 -7.95
CA LEU A 145 4.19 1.37 -7.75
C LEU A 145 5.62 0.93 -7.41
N SER A 146 6.63 1.54 -8.06
CA SER A 146 8.04 1.24 -7.78
C SER A 146 8.40 1.52 -6.32
N THR A 147 7.99 2.68 -5.80
CA THR A 147 8.26 3.03 -4.39
C THR A 147 7.65 2.00 -3.44
N ARG A 148 6.41 1.57 -3.69
CA ARG A 148 5.74 0.56 -2.85
C ARG A 148 6.35 -0.83 -2.95
N LEU A 149 6.80 -1.25 -4.13
CA LEU A 149 7.52 -2.53 -4.29
C LEU A 149 8.85 -2.53 -3.54
N GLN A 150 9.58 -1.40 -3.56
CA GLN A 150 10.82 -1.24 -2.80
C GLN A 150 10.58 -1.30 -1.28
N ASP A 151 9.41 -0.85 -0.81
CA ASP A 151 9.04 -0.89 0.61
C ASP A 151 8.63 -2.29 1.12
N LEU A 152 8.42 -3.28 0.23
CA LEU A 152 8.11 -4.66 0.61
C LEU A 152 9.30 -5.44 1.18
N GLY A 153 10.51 -4.85 1.18
CA GLY A 153 11.71 -5.48 1.75
C GLY A 153 12.15 -6.75 1.02
N ILE A 154 11.88 -6.83 -0.28
CA ILE A 154 12.29 -7.95 -1.14
C ILE A 154 13.81 -7.97 -1.24
N PRO A 155 14.49 -9.11 -0.98
CA PRO A 155 15.92 -9.25 -1.19
C PRO A 155 16.36 -8.86 -2.63
N ASP A 156 17.48 -8.15 -2.74
CA ASP A 156 17.95 -7.54 -4.00
C ASP A 156 18.13 -8.56 -5.14
N ASP A 157 18.46 -9.81 -4.81
CA ASP A 157 18.68 -10.91 -5.75
C ASP A 157 17.41 -11.40 -6.47
N GLY A 158 16.22 -11.01 -5.98
CA GLY A 158 14.92 -11.36 -6.59
C GLY A 158 14.07 -10.16 -7.05
N LEU A 159 14.45 -8.93 -6.72
CA LEU A 159 13.61 -7.73 -6.90
C LEU A 159 13.26 -7.46 -8.36
N LEU A 160 14.24 -7.52 -9.27
CA LEU A 160 13.99 -7.25 -10.70
C LEU A 160 13.05 -8.29 -11.32
N GLY A 161 13.29 -9.58 -11.05
CA GLY A 161 12.46 -10.66 -11.54
C GLY A 161 11.01 -10.54 -11.05
N LYS A 162 10.83 -10.30 -9.74
CA LYS A 162 9.53 -10.06 -9.11
C LYS A 162 8.83 -8.82 -9.67
N THR A 163 9.57 -7.74 -9.93
CA THR A 163 9.03 -6.51 -10.56
C THR A 163 8.54 -6.77 -11.99
N ILE A 164 9.31 -7.50 -12.81
CA ILE A 164 8.91 -7.86 -14.17
C ILE A 164 7.66 -8.75 -14.14
N ALA A 165 7.66 -9.78 -13.29
CA ALA A 165 6.51 -10.68 -13.16
C ALA A 165 5.24 -9.95 -12.69
N PHE A 166 5.38 -9.04 -11.72
CA PHE A 166 4.30 -8.16 -11.29
C PHE A 166 3.77 -7.31 -12.45
N ASN A 167 4.66 -6.67 -13.21
CA ASN A 167 4.27 -5.84 -14.34
C ASN A 167 3.54 -6.63 -15.42
N VAL A 168 3.98 -7.85 -15.73
CA VAL A 168 3.25 -8.76 -16.62
C VAL A 168 1.83 -9.02 -16.10
N GLY A 169 1.69 -9.23 -14.78
CA GLY A 169 0.39 -9.35 -14.14
C GLY A 169 -0.49 -8.11 -14.32
N VAL A 170 0.07 -6.92 -14.09
CA VAL A 170 -0.63 -5.64 -14.29
C VAL A 170 -1.09 -5.51 -15.74
N GLU A 171 -0.24 -5.81 -16.72
CA GLU A 171 -0.58 -5.74 -18.14
C GLU A 171 -1.74 -6.69 -18.51
N ILE A 172 -1.74 -7.92 -17.95
CA ILE A 172 -2.84 -8.87 -18.13
C ILE A 172 -4.14 -8.32 -17.51
N GLY A 173 -4.09 -7.86 -16.26
CA GLY A 173 -5.25 -7.27 -15.57
C GLY A 173 -5.82 -6.06 -16.32
N GLN A 174 -4.93 -5.22 -16.86
CA GLN A 174 -5.27 -4.03 -17.64
C GLN A 174 -5.98 -4.41 -18.94
N LEU A 175 -5.47 -5.39 -19.70
CA LEU A 175 -6.11 -5.87 -20.92
C LEU A 175 -7.51 -6.45 -20.65
N VAL A 176 -7.64 -7.25 -19.59
CA VAL A 176 -8.94 -7.81 -19.16
C VAL A 176 -9.93 -6.70 -18.81
N ALA A 177 -9.51 -5.73 -17.98
CA ALA A 177 -10.36 -4.61 -17.58
C ALA A 177 -10.83 -3.80 -18.81
N VAL A 178 -9.94 -3.51 -19.75
CA VAL A 178 -10.25 -2.75 -20.96
C VAL A 178 -11.27 -3.48 -21.83
N LEU A 179 -11.08 -4.77 -22.07
CA LEU A 179 -11.99 -5.58 -22.89
C LEU A 179 -13.40 -5.60 -22.28
N ILE A 180 -13.49 -5.84 -20.96
CA ILE A 180 -14.76 -5.87 -20.22
C ILE A 180 -15.43 -4.48 -20.23
N MET A 181 -14.70 -3.43 -19.87
CA MET A 181 -15.24 -2.07 -19.83
C MET A 181 -15.67 -1.61 -21.21
N PHE A 182 -14.89 -1.89 -22.25
CA PHE A 182 -15.27 -1.55 -23.62
C PHE A 182 -16.56 -2.25 -24.04
N ALA A 183 -16.68 -3.56 -23.76
CA ALA A 183 -17.90 -4.30 -24.05
C ALA A 183 -19.12 -3.69 -23.35
N ILE A 184 -19.03 -3.44 -22.03
CA ILE A 184 -20.10 -2.83 -21.24
C ILE A 184 -20.48 -1.46 -21.78
N VAL A 185 -19.50 -0.57 -21.97
CA VAL A 185 -19.71 0.79 -22.49
C VAL A 185 -20.35 0.76 -23.88
N PHE A 186 -19.90 -0.13 -24.77
CA PHE A 186 -20.46 -0.29 -26.10
C PHE A 186 -21.92 -0.77 -26.08
N LEU A 187 -22.23 -1.76 -25.22
CA LEU A 187 -23.58 -2.26 -25.01
C LEU A 187 -24.52 -1.17 -24.46
N LEU A 188 -24.06 -0.42 -23.44
CA LEU A 188 -24.82 0.70 -22.85
C LEU A 188 -25.06 1.82 -23.86
N ALA A 189 -24.03 2.18 -24.64
CA ALA A 189 -24.12 3.21 -25.68
C ALA A 189 -25.17 2.88 -26.75
N LYS A 190 -25.37 1.60 -27.07
CA LYS A 190 -26.41 1.15 -28.01
C LYS A 190 -27.83 1.15 -27.43
N ARG A 191 -27.97 0.97 -26.11
CA ARG A 191 -29.29 0.79 -25.46
C ARG A 191 -29.85 2.08 -24.86
N ILE A 192 -29.00 3.04 -24.53
CA ILE A 192 -29.40 4.28 -23.86
C ILE A 192 -29.58 5.42 -24.87
N ALA A 193 -30.82 5.87 -25.08
CA ALA A 193 -31.14 6.94 -26.02
C ALA A 193 -30.41 8.27 -25.73
N ARG A 194 -30.16 8.56 -24.44
CA ARG A 194 -29.44 9.77 -23.97
C ARG A 194 -28.00 9.45 -23.53
N TRP A 195 -27.31 8.60 -24.29
CA TRP A 195 -25.94 8.17 -23.98
C TRP A 195 -24.96 9.32 -23.77
N THR A 196 -25.11 10.43 -24.51
CA THR A 196 -24.25 11.61 -24.37
C THR A 196 -24.36 12.27 -22.99
N GLU A 197 -25.57 12.36 -22.44
CA GLU A 197 -25.84 12.90 -21.09
C GLU A 197 -25.30 11.96 -20.01
N VAL A 198 -25.54 10.64 -20.16
CA VAL A 198 -25.02 9.62 -19.25
C VAL A 198 -23.50 9.63 -19.23
N ARG A 199 -22.87 9.67 -20.41
CA ARG A 199 -21.40 9.73 -20.50
C ARG A 199 -20.83 10.99 -19.85
N ARG A 200 -21.44 12.16 -20.06
CA ARG A 200 -21.03 13.40 -19.37
C ARG A 200 -21.16 13.25 -17.85
N SER A 201 -22.26 12.64 -17.38
CA SER A 201 -22.46 12.38 -15.94
C SER A 201 -21.40 11.43 -15.40
N MET A 202 -21.01 10.38 -16.14
CA MET A 202 -19.93 9.47 -15.76
C MET A 202 -18.59 10.21 -15.64
N PHE A 203 -18.25 11.10 -16.59
CA PHE A 203 -17.05 11.92 -16.46
C PHE A 203 -17.10 12.86 -15.24
N ALA A 204 -18.26 13.47 -14.95
CA ALA A 204 -18.41 14.30 -13.76
C ALA A 204 -18.17 13.49 -12.47
N VAL A 205 -18.73 12.27 -12.40
CA VAL A 205 -18.52 11.36 -11.25
C VAL A 205 -17.05 10.95 -11.12
N ILE A 206 -16.40 10.56 -12.22
CA ILE A 206 -14.97 10.21 -12.23
C ILE A 206 -14.12 11.41 -11.75
N GLY A 207 -14.42 12.61 -12.23
CA GLY A 207 -13.71 13.83 -11.84
C GLY A 207 -13.89 14.19 -10.36
N VAL A 208 -15.11 14.07 -9.84
CA VAL A 208 -15.39 14.29 -8.40
C VAL A 208 -14.68 13.24 -7.55
N ALA A 209 -14.74 11.96 -7.92
CA ALA A 209 -14.05 10.89 -7.21
C ALA A 209 -12.53 11.10 -7.20
N GLY A 210 -11.92 11.44 -8.34
CA GLY A 210 -10.50 11.76 -8.43
C GLY A 210 -10.11 12.98 -7.60
N LEU A 211 -10.95 14.03 -7.58
CA LEU A 211 -10.68 15.24 -6.80
C LEU A 211 -10.77 14.95 -5.30
N LEU A 212 -11.81 14.22 -4.88
CA LEU A 212 -11.96 13.80 -3.48
C LEU A 212 -10.76 12.96 -3.04
N ALA A 213 -10.34 11.99 -3.85
CA ALA A 213 -9.16 11.19 -3.54
C ALA A 213 -7.89 12.04 -3.44
N ALA A 214 -7.66 12.96 -4.39
CA ALA A 214 -6.49 13.85 -4.36
C ALA A 214 -6.47 14.71 -3.08
N VAL A 215 -7.62 15.26 -2.66
CA VAL A 215 -7.72 16.05 -1.44
C VAL A 215 -7.49 15.19 -0.20
N VAL A 216 -8.13 14.02 -0.12
CA VAL A 216 -7.98 13.15 1.05
C VAL A 216 -6.53 12.65 1.17
N LEU A 217 -5.91 12.22 0.07
CA LEU A 217 -4.51 11.79 0.05
C LEU A 217 -3.55 12.92 0.42
N ALA A 218 -3.79 14.14 -0.06
CA ALA A 218 -2.96 15.30 0.28
C ALA A 218 -3.05 15.62 1.78
N VAL A 219 -4.26 15.61 2.36
CA VAL A 219 -4.46 15.87 3.79
C VAL A 219 -3.90 14.75 4.66
N GLN A 220 -4.09 13.49 4.26
CA GLN A 220 -3.62 12.33 5.04
C GLN A 220 -2.11 12.14 4.97
N GLY A 221 -1.47 12.49 3.86
CA GLY A 221 -0.04 12.27 3.72
C GLY A 221 0.85 13.38 4.29
N GLU A 222 0.29 14.48 4.79
CA GLU A 222 1.03 15.42 5.65
C GLU A 222 1.31 14.83 7.05
N ASP A 223 0.51 13.86 7.51
CA ASP A 223 0.72 13.20 8.81
C ASP A 223 1.77 12.07 8.75
N ASP A 224 2.23 11.66 7.55
CA ASP A 224 3.04 10.46 7.31
C ASP A 224 4.50 10.71 6.86
N GLN A 225 4.95 11.98 6.77
CA GLN A 225 6.38 12.28 6.55
C GLN A 225 7.13 12.44 7.89
N PRO A 226 8.06 11.52 8.25
CA PRO A 226 9.12 11.87 9.19
C PRO A 226 10.02 12.88 8.50
N ASN A 227 9.94 14.13 8.95
CA ASN A 227 10.72 15.25 8.44
C ASN A 227 12.21 14.88 8.34
N ALA A 228 12.70 14.72 7.11
CA ALA A 228 14.10 14.39 6.85
C ALA A 228 14.94 15.66 6.92
N THR A 229 15.42 15.98 8.12
CA THR A 229 16.60 16.84 8.32
C THR A 229 17.62 16.07 9.16
N PRO A 230 18.86 15.88 8.68
CA PRO A 230 19.88 15.15 9.41
C PRO A 230 20.53 16.06 10.46
N ASP A 231 19.81 16.38 11.53
CA ASP A 231 20.42 16.98 12.70
C ASP A 231 20.92 15.88 13.63
N ARG A 232 22.22 15.63 13.50
CA ARG A 232 23.01 14.91 14.50
C ARG A 232 22.84 15.65 15.84
N ASN A 233 22.46 14.88 16.86
CA ASN A 233 22.46 15.24 18.28
C ASN A 233 21.30 16.08 18.80
N VAL A 234 20.08 15.53 18.89
CA VAL A 234 19.16 15.86 20.00
C VAL A 234 18.31 14.63 20.38
N SER A 235 18.49 14.12 21.59
CA SER A 235 17.45 13.37 22.31
C SER A 235 16.34 14.35 22.73
N SER A 236 15.11 14.22 22.22
CA SER A 236 13.86 14.48 22.98
C SER A 236 12.59 14.28 22.13
N ALA A 237 11.54 13.84 22.83
CA ALA A 237 10.09 13.82 22.54
C ALA A 237 9.58 14.90 21.56
N THR A 238 8.49 14.72 20.78
CA THR A 238 7.12 14.33 21.19
C THR A 238 6.27 14.07 19.93
N ALA A 239 5.56 12.95 19.78
CA ALA A 239 4.11 12.83 20.00
C ALA A 239 3.76 11.37 20.35
N GLY A 240 3.14 11.16 21.52
CA GLY A 240 3.30 9.94 22.28
C GLY A 240 2.41 8.76 21.88
N VAL A 241 3.03 7.60 21.64
CA VAL A 241 2.48 6.27 21.95
C VAL A 241 3.56 5.28 22.39
N CYS A 242 4.77 5.36 21.86
CA CYS A 242 5.90 4.50 22.26
C CYS A 242 7.19 5.31 22.41
N THR A 243 8.02 4.97 23.38
CA THR A 243 9.33 5.57 23.62
C THR A 243 10.43 4.52 23.57
N THR A 244 11.51 4.79 22.84
CA THR A 244 12.67 3.91 22.75
C THR A 244 13.82 4.49 23.56
N VAL A 245 14.47 3.65 24.35
CA VAL A 245 15.68 3.98 25.10
C VAL A 245 16.74 2.91 24.83
N ASP A 246 18.00 3.29 24.89
CA ASP A 246 19.10 2.33 24.83
C ASP A 246 19.16 1.56 26.15
N GLU A 247 19.33 0.25 26.05
CA GLU A 247 19.55 -0.65 27.18
C GLU A 247 21.05 -0.85 27.37
N THR A 248 21.43 -1.08 28.62
CA THR A 248 22.82 -1.46 28.92
C THR A 248 23.01 -2.88 28.39
N PRO A 249 24.04 -3.17 27.56
CA PRO A 249 24.24 -4.50 27.01
C PRO A 249 24.32 -5.54 28.13
N VAL A 250 23.39 -6.50 28.12
CA VAL A 250 23.37 -7.60 29.07
C VAL A 250 24.15 -8.76 28.45
N GLY A 251 25.33 -9.07 29.00
CA GLY A 251 26.17 -10.17 28.54
C GLY A 251 25.58 -11.54 28.84
N GLY A 252 26.00 -12.55 28.05
CA GLY A 252 25.49 -13.92 28.00
C GLY A 252 24.90 -14.46 29.30
N LEU A 253 23.58 -14.66 29.27
CA LEU A 253 22.79 -15.15 30.38
C LEU A 253 22.64 -16.68 30.26
N ALA A 254 22.68 -17.37 31.39
CA ALA A 254 22.37 -18.79 31.47
C ALA A 254 20.89 -19.03 31.13
N GLY A 255 20.60 -20.07 30.36
CA GLY A 255 19.25 -20.45 29.95
C GLY A 255 19.27 -21.40 28.75
N GLN A 256 18.11 -21.86 28.33
CA GLN A 256 17.91 -22.63 27.10
C GLN A 256 17.08 -21.82 26.10
N HIS A 257 16.94 -22.32 24.87
CA HIS A 257 15.95 -21.75 23.96
C HIS A 257 14.53 -22.09 24.44
N PRO A 258 13.61 -21.12 24.49
CA PRO A 258 12.25 -21.36 24.95
C PRO A 258 11.55 -22.36 24.02
N ALA A 259 10.78 -23.28 24.61
CA ALA A 259 10.07 -24.32 23.86
C ALA A 259 9.04 -23.79 22.85
N LYS A 260 8.66 -22.52 22.96
CA LYS A 260 7.74 -21.83 22.07
C LYS A 260 7.96 -20.33 22.07
N LYS A 261 7.42 -19.66 21.05
CA LYS A 261 7.58 -18.22 20.84
C LYS A 261 6.54 -17.38 21.59
N PHE A 262 5.36 -17.92 21.88
CA PHE A 262 4.28 -17.18 22.55
C PHE A 262 3.84 -17.86 23.86
N PHE A 263 3.82 -17.09 24.94
CA PHE A 263 3.32 -17.49 26.26
C PHE A 263 2.03 -16.76 26.57
N GLY A 264 0.99 -17.50 27.00
CA GLY A 264 -0.33 -16.96 27.29
C GLY A 264 -0.42 -16.25 28.65
N PRO A 265 -1.49 -15.48 28.93
CA PRO A 265 -1.60 -14.64 30.13
C PRO A 265 -1.54 -15.38 31.48
N ALA A 266 -1.92 -16.66 31.49
CA ALA A 266 -1.95 -17.51 32.68
C ALA A 266 -0.79 -18.51 32.74
N GLU A 267 0.15 -18.41 31.79
CA GLU A 267 1.24 -19.36 31.64
C GLU A 267 2.49 -18.92 32.41
N GLN A 268 3.24 -19.90 32.92
CA GLN A 268 4.51 -19.63 33.57
C GLN A 268 5.56 -19.25 32.52
N VAL A 269 6.16 -18.08 32.69
CA VAL A 269 7.15 -17.55 31.75
C VAL A 269 8.55 -18.02 32.15
N PRO A 270 9.32 -18.67 31.24
CA PRO A 270 10.70 -19.04 31.49
C PRO A 270 11.61 -17.80 31.31
N GLU A 271 11.73 -16.99 32.36
CA GLU A 271 12.47 -15.71 32.31
C GLU A 271 13.96 -15.90 31.96
N GLU A 272 14.59 -16.98 32.45
CA GLU A 272 16.00 -17.29 32.14
C GLU A 272 16.20 -17.60 30.64
N ASP A 273 15.30 -18.38 30.04
CA ASP A 273 15.34 -18.72 28.61
C ASP A 273 15.11 -17.50 27.72
N LEU A 274 14.13 -16.65 28.08
CA LEU A 274 13.89 -15.40 27.34
C LEU A 274 15.07 -14.42 27.46
N ALA A 275 15.74 -14.41 28.61
CA ALA A 275 16.90 -13.59 28.82
C ALA A 275 18.13 -14.12 28.05
N HIS A 276 18.31 -15.44 27.98
CA HIS A 276 19.32 -16.12 27.16
C HIS A 276 19.17 -15.76 25.68
N VAL A 277 18.01 -16.00 25.08
CA VAL A 277 17.81 -15.76 23.64
C VAL A 277 17.81 -14.28 23.26
N ARG A 278 17.49 -13.38 24.20
CA ARG A 278 17.70 -11.93 24.00
C ARG A 278 19.18 -11.61 23.78
N GLY A 279 20.07 -12.32 24.47
CA GLY A 279 21.52 -12.27 24.25
C GLY A 279 21.91 -12.77 22.86
N ASP A 280 21.23 -13.80 22.35
CA ASP A 280 21.40 -14.32 20.99
C ASP A 280 20.76 -13.43 19.90
N GLY A 281 20.34 -12.22 20.26
CA GLY A 281 19.78 -11.24 19.33
C GLY A 281 18.27 -11.35 19.12
N TRP A 282 17.53 -12.12 19.93
CA TRP A 282 16.07 -12.15 19.86
C TRP A 282 15.44 -10.85 20.36
N VAL A 283 14.24 -10.58 19.87
CA VAL A 283 13.37 -9.52 20.37
C VAL A 283 12.34 -10.12 21.33
N ILE A 284 12.32 -9.62 22.57
CA ILE A 284 11.37 -10.07 23.60
C ILE A 284 10.27 -9.04 23.77
N VAL A 285 9.02 -9.44 23.52
CA VAL A 285 7.83 -8.58 23.65
C VAL A 285 7.05 -8.94 24.91
N ARG A 286 6.91 -7.97 25.81
CA ARG A 286 6.17 -8.08 27.07
C ARG A 286 4.86 -7.33 26.96
N TYR A 287 3.76 -8.01 27.24
CA TYR A 287 2.42 -7.41 27.22
C TYR A 287 1.82 -7.38 28.63
N SER A 288 1.05 -6.32 28.92
CA SER A 288 0.45 -6.16 30.25
C SER A 288 -0.61 -7.24 30.53
N ALA A 289 -0.72 -7.66 31.79
CA ALA A 289 -1.79 -8.54 32.25
C ALA A 289 -3.21 -7.96 32.05
N THR A 290 -3.35 -6.66 31.81
CA THR A 290 -4.63 -6.01 31.50
C THR A 290 -4.98 -6.03 30.01
N ALA A 291 -4.20 -6.71 29.17
CA ALA A 291 -4.46 -6.82 27.74
C ALA A 291 -5.78 -7.56 27.45
N THR A 292 -6.57 -7.05 26.50
CA THR A 292 -7.83 -7.70 26.10
C THR A 292 -7.56 -8.99 25.33
N PRO A 293 -8.48 -9.98 25.35
CA PRO A 293 -8.30 -11.22 24.57
C PRO A 293 -8.10 -10.98 23.06
N ALA A 294 -8.69 -9.91 22.50
CA ALA A 294 -8.48 -9.54 21.11
C ALA A 294 -7.05 -9.07 20.83
N GLN A 295 -6.49 -8.26 21.73
CA GLN A 295 -5.11 -7.79 21.65
C GLN A 295 -4.11 -8.94 21.81
N VAL A 296 -4.34 -9.83 22.78
CA VAL A 296 -3.50 -11.02 23.00
C VAL A 296 -3.51 -11.94 21.77
N ARG A 297 -4.68 -12.18 21.17
CA ARG A 297 -4.79 -12.96 19.92
C ARG A 297 -4.07 -12.30 18.74
N ALA A 298 -4.24 -10.98 18.56
CA ALA A 298 -3.56 -10.26 17.49
C ALA A 298 -2.02 -10.33 17.63
N LEU A 299 -1.52 -10.24 18.86
CA LEU A 299 -0.11 -10.42 19.16
C LEU A 299 0.34 -11.85 18.88
N GLN A 300 -0.42 -12.85 19.34
CA GLN A 300 -0.13 -14.26 19.10
C GLN A 300 -0.09 -14.60 17.61
N THR A 301 -1.08 -14.19 16.83
CA THR A 301 -1.12 -14.42 15.37
C THR A 301 0.12 -13.86 14.68
N TRP A 302 0.60 -12.69 15.11
CA TRP A 302 1.82 -12.13 14.57
C TRP A 302 3.06 -12.95 14.95
N ILE A 303 3.20 -13.35 16.22
CA ILE A 303 4.37 -14.10 16.72
C ILE A 303 4.42 -15.50 16.09
N ASP A 304 3.30 -16.20 16.04
CA ASP A 304 3.20 -17.56 15.49
C ASP A 304 3.45 -17.57 13.97
N GLY A 305 3.05 -16.49 13.27
CA GLY A 305 3.33 -16.30 11.83
C GLY A 305 4.71 -15.74 11.51
N SER A 306 5.57 -15.50 12.51
CA SER A 306 6.91 -14.94 12.29
C SER A 306 7.99 -16.02 12.36
N ASP A 307 8.71 -16.23 11.26
CA ASP A 307 9.92 -17.07 11.24
C ASP A 307 11.13 -16.39 11.91
N ARG A 308 10.96 -15.15 12.35
CA ARG A 308 12.01 -14.36 12.97
C ARG A 308 12.23 -14.76 14.44
N ALA A 309 13.41 -14.41 14.95
CA ALA A 309 13.84 -14.57 16.33
C ALA A 309 13.11 -13.60 17.27
N ILE A 310 11.81 -13.84 17.50
CA ILE A 310 10.94 -13.01 18.34
C ILE A 310 10.15 -13.92 19.29
N ALA A 311 10.07 -13.52 20.55
CA ALA A 311 9.23 -14.19 21.55
C ALA A 311 8.35 -13.17 22.29
N ALA A 312 7.18 -13.60 22.74
CA ALA A 312 6.26 -12.77 23.51
C ALA A 312 5.72 -13.48 24.76
N ALA A 313 5.64 -12.74 25.86
CA ALA A 313 5.19 -13.26 27.15
C ALA A 313 4.49 -12.17 27.99
N PRO A 314 3.57 -12.55 28.89
CA PRO A 314 2.93 -11.58 29.78
C PRO A 314 3.90 -11.07 30.84
N ASP A 315 3.73 -9.82 31.27
CA ASP A 315 4.37 -9.29 32.47
C ASP A 315 3.31 -8.74 33.45
N PRO A 316 3.07 -9.44 34.57
CA PRO A 316 2.08 -9.01 35.56
C PRO A 316 2.43 -7.69 36.25
N LYS A 317 3.70 -7.29 36.26
CA LYS A 317 4.19 -6.09 36.95
C LYS A 317 4.30 -4.89 36.02
N GLN A 318 4.18 -5.10 34.71
CA GLN A 318 4.32 -4.05 33.70
C GLN A 318 3.08 -3.16 33.61
N ARG A 319 3.33 -1.84 33.63
CA ARG A 319 2.28 -0.81 33.52
C ARG A 319 1.99 -0.43 32.07
N GLN A 320 2.99 -0.53 31.20
CA GLN A 320 2.89 -0.22 29.78
C GLN A 320 2.12 -1.32 29.06
N ALA A 321 1.35 -0.93 28.04
CA ALA A 321 0.55 -1.86 27.25
C ALA A 321 1.41 -2.92 26.55
N LEU A 322 2.51 -2.47 25.93
CA LEU A 322 3.51 -3.32 25.28
C LEU A 322 4.92 -2.79 25.56
N VAL A 323 5.88 -3.69 25.74
CA VAL A 323 7.30 -3.35 25.84
C VAL A 323 8.08 -4.34 24.99
N ALA A 324 8.88 -3.87 24.04
CA ALA A 324 9.81 -4.72 23.30
C ALA A 324 11.24 -4.44 23.77
N THR A 325 12.01 -5.50 24.02
CA THR A 325 13.37 -5.40 24.53
C THR A 325 14.31 -6.26 23.69
N THR A 326 15.46 -5.71 23.34
CA THR A 326 16.57 -6.39 22.67
C THR A 326 17.82 -6.33 23.54
N ALA A 327 18.95 -6.85 23.07
CA ALA A 327 20.21 -6.75 23.80
C ALA A 327 20.71 -5.30 24.00
N ARG A 328 20.24 -4.32 23.22
CA ARG A 328 20.73 -2.93 23.30
C ARG A 328 19.66 -1.85 23.32
N ARG A 329 18.40 -2.19 23.07
CA ARG A 329 17.31 -1.20 23.02
C ARG A 329 16.06 -1.73 23.71
N LYS A 330 15.29 -0.82 24.26
CA LYS A 330 13.97 -1.08 24.82
C LYS A 330 12.97 -0.05 24.33
N MET A 331 11.88 -0.54 23.73
CA MET A 331 10.73 0.25 23.35
C MET A 331 9.59 0.00 24.35
N SER A 332 8.97 1.06 24.84
CA SER A 332 7.85 1.00 25.78
C SER A 332 6.65 1.77 25.23
N CYS A 333 5.50 1.12 25.11
CA CYS A 333 4.29 1.65 24.51
C CYS A 333 3.15 1.81 25.53
N GLN A 334 2.53 2.99 25.57
CA GLN A 334 1.39 3.28 26.44
C GLN A 334 0.08 2.67 25.90
N ARG A 335 0.00 2.39 24.59
CA ARG A 335 -1.13 1.71 23.95
C ARG A 335 -0.67 0.42 23.25
N HIS A 336 -1.63 -0.45 22.93
CA HIS A 336 -1.39 -1.67 22.15
C HIS A 336 -1.11 -1.32 20.69
N ASP A 337 0.10 -0.85 20.41
CA ASP A 337 0.61 -0.51 19.09
C ASP A 337 1.53 -1.63 18.57
N VAL A 338 0.92 -2.66 17.98
CA VAL A 338 1.67 -3.80 17.44
C VAL A 338 2.50 -3.39 16.22
N SER A 339 2.08 -2.36 15.48
CA SER A 339 2.80 -1.85 14.31
C SER A 339 4.13 -1.22 14.68
N ALA A 340 4.17 -0.41 15.74
CA ALA A 340 5.41 0.16 16.27
C ALA A 340 6.40 -0.93 16.74
N ILE A 341 5.88 -1.96 17.43
CA ILE A 341 6.69 -3.09 17.90
C ILE A 341 7.23 -3.92 16.73
N LYS A 342 6.44 -4.11 15.66
CA LYS A 342 6.88 -4.76 14.42
C LYS A 342 8.04 -4.01 13.76
N GLN A 343 7.93 -2.69 13.63
CA GLN A 343 8.99 -1.85 13.06
C GLN A 343 10.26 -1.89 13.90
N PHE A 344 10.13 -1.79 15.23
CA PHE A 344 11.24 -1.93 16.16
C PHE A 344 11.96 -3.27 16.02
N ALA A 345 11.20 -4.38 16.00
CA ALA A 345 11.75 -5.72 15.85
C ALA A 345 12.43 -5.90 14.49
N ALA A 346 11.84 -5.36 13.42
CA ALA A 346 12.41 -5.44 12.09
C ALA A 346 13.74 -4.72 11.99
N ALA A 347 13.82 -3.48 12.49
CA ALA A 347 15.06 -2.70 12.49
C ALA A 347 16.18 -3.40 13.26
N TRP A 348 15.87 -3.97 14.43
CA TRP A 348 16.84 -4.73 15.22
C TRP A 348 17.38 -5.96 14.48
N LEU A 349 16.49 -6.76 13.90
CA LEU A 349 16.88 -8.01 13.27
C LEU A 349 17.66 -7.78 11.97
N GLU A 350 17.42 -6.68 11.26
CA GLU A 350 18.31 -6.25 10.16
C GLU A 350 19.71 -5.88 10.65
N ASP A 351 19.82 -5.20 11.80
CA ASP A 351 21.13 -4.89 12.40
C ASP A 351 21.91 -6.14 12.80
N VAL A 352 21.22 -7.16 13.33
CA VAL A 352 21.81 -8.47 13.65
C VAL A 352 22.23 -9.21 12.38
N LYS A 353 21.37 -9.28 11.36
CA LYS A 353 21.65 -9.94 10.07
C LYS A 353 22.83 -9.28 9.34
N ALA A 354 22.96 -7.96 9.43
CA ALA A 354 24.06 -7.20 8.85
C ALA A 354 25.37 -7.30 9.67
N GLY A 355 25.41 -8.04 10.77
CA GLY A 355 26.58 -8.19 11.63
C GLY A 355 26.99 -6.90 12.35
N ARG A 356 26.12 -5.88 12.38
CA ARG A 356 26.35 -4.60 13.08
C ARG A 356 26.24 -4.75 14.60
N ILE A 357 25.69 -5.87 15.04
CA ILE A 357 25.46 -6.23 16.42
C ILE A 357 25.92 -7.68 16.56
N GLN A 358 26.96 -7.88 17.36
CA GLN A 358 27.47 -9.19 17.77
C GLN A 358 26.78 -9.65 19.03
#